data_AF-A0A707J808-F1
#
_entry.id   AF-A0A707J808-F1
#
_cell.length_a   1.000
_cell.length_b   1.000
_cell.length_c   1.000
_cell.angle_alpha   90.00
_cell.angle_beta   90.00
_cell.angle_gamma   90.00
#
_symmetry.space_group_name_H-M   'P 1'
#
loop_
_entity.id
_entity.type
_entity.pdbx_description
1 polymer ?
#
loop_
_entity_poly.entity_id
_entity_poly.type
_entity_poly.pdbx_seq_one_letter_code
_entity_poly.pdbx_strand_id
1 'polypeptide(L)'
;VVDCLNRLLGQAQALAYDDERGRLVLGRPGSMKAATALVLGENILSCDTERSVRERFSSYLVTGQRPGTDDDFGEATIAAIRQSTGDAGVTRYRPHTIQQSGTATTDSCKSRCEFEARQRAAKTLETTYTVQGWRQGNGELWKPNQAVVVYDPLNGFDNETLVIAEVTYSQDNNGTLTEIRVGPADAYLPEPFRPKAKKKVSEEADF
;
A
#
# COMPACT_ATOMS: atom_id res chain seq x y z
N VAL A 1 -4.86 14.15 -15.85
CA VAL A 1 -3.67 13.36 -16.30
C VAL A 1 -3.21 12.38 -15.22
N VAL A 2 -2.97 12.84 -13.99
CA VAL A 2 -2.56 11.99 -12.85
C VAL A 2 -3.52 10.82 -12.59
N ASP A 3 -4.84 11.05 -12.63
CA ASP A 3 -5.82 9.97 -12.38
C ASP A 3 -5.76 8.84 -13.41
N CYS A 4 -5.49 9.18 -14.68
CA CYS A 4 -5.33 8.18 -15.74
C CYS A 4 -4.05 7.36 -15.54
N LEU A 5 -2.95 8.01 -15.11
CA LEU A 5 -1.70 7.34 -14.76
C LEU A 5 -1.92 6.39 -13.58
N ASN A 6 -2.51 6.85 -12.49
CA ASN A 6 -2.78 6.04 -11.30
C ASN A 6 -3.63 4.80 -11.63
N ARG A 7 -4.64 4.96 -12.50
CA ARG A 7 -5.46 3.84 -12.97
C ARG A 7 -4.65 2.78 -13.74
N LEU A 8 -3.72 3.20 -14.60
CA LEU A 8 -2.85 2.28 -15.35
C LEU A 8 -1.80 1.64 -14.44
N LEU A 9 -1.26 2.40 -13.49
CA LEU A 9 -0.22 1.95 -12.58
C LEU A 9 -0.73 0.94 -11.54
N GLY A 10 -2.01 1.00 -11.18
CA GLY A 10 -2.68 -0.07 -10.43
C GLY A 10 -2.65 -1.43 -11.16
N GLN A 11 -2.60 -1.45 -12.49
CA GLN A 11 -2.45 -2.68 -13.27
C GLN A 11 -1.02 -3.24 -13.21
N ALA A 12 -0.03 -2.36 -13.21
CA ALA A 12 1.39 -2.72 -13.18
C ALA A 12 1.97 -2.88 -11.76
N GLN A 13 1.15 -2.61 -10.72
CA GLN A 13 1.58 -2.50 -9.33
C GLN A 13 2.82 -1.59 -9.16
N ALA A 14 2.76 -0.43 -9.80
CA ALA A 14 3.81 0.58 -9.74
C ALA A 14 3.29 1.89 -9.14
N LEU A 15 4.19 2.69 -8.61
CA LEU A 15 3.95 4.04 -8.14
C LEU A 15 4.56 5.03 -9.12
N ALA A 16 3.85 6.13 -9.36
CA ALA A 16 4.37 7.32 -10.03
C ALA A 16 4.75 8.35 -8.99
N TYR A 17 6.00 8.81 -9.04
CA TYR A 17 6.52 9.90 -8.20
C TYR A 17 7.56 10.68 -8.99
N ASP A 18 8.01 11.82 -8.46
CA ASP A 18 9.04 12.66 -9.05
C ASP A 18 10.42 12.44 -8.43
N ASP A 19 11.47 12.73 -9.18
CA ASP A 19 12.85 12.85 -8.66
C ASP A 19 13.21 14.31 -8.34
N GLU A 20 14.32 14.54 -7.64
CA GLU A 20 14.93 15.84 -7.33
C GLU A 20 15.00 16.86 -8.50
N ARG A 21 15.01 16.38 -9.74
CA ARG A 21 15.02 17.15 -10.99
C ARG A 21 13.63 17.38 -11.59
N GLY A 22 12.56 16.97 -10.91
CA GLY A 22 11.17 17.09 -11.37
C GLY A 22 10.80 16.12 -12.49
N ARG A 23 11.54 15.01 -12.65
CA ARG A 23 11.24 13.99 -13.68
C ARG A 23 10.30 12.94 -13.11
N LEU A 24 9.33 12.50 -13.92
CA LEU A 24 8.44 11.39 -13.56
C LEU A 24 9.21 10.06 -13.53
N VAL A 25 9.17 9.38 -12.39
CA VAL A 25 9.76 8.07 -12.13
C VAL A 25 8.64 7.07 -11.83
N LEU A 26 8.75 5.88 -12.41
CA LEU A 26 7.87 4.74 -12.11
C LEU A 26 8.66 3.70 -11.32
N GLY A 27 8.18 3.30 -10.14
CA GLY A 27 8.90 2.35 -9.29
C GLY A 27 7.98 1.54 -8.39
N ARG A 28 8.56 0.58 -7.66
CA ARG A 28 7.87 -0.17 -6.60
C ARG A 28 8.22 0.42 -5.24
N PRO A 29 7.32 0.30 -4.24
CA PRO A 29 7.63 0.65 -2.84
C PRO A 29 8.91 -0.06 -2.36
N GLY A 30 9.83 0.69 -1.73
CA GLY A 30 11.04 0.13 -1.13
C GLY A 30 12.10 -0.36 -2.12
N SER A 31 12.07 0.15 -3.35
CA SER A 31 13.05 -0.24 -4.38
C SER A 31 14.49 0.18 -4.07
N MET A 32 14.67 1.27 -3.31
CA MET A 32 15.97 1.74 -2.84
C MET A 32 16.15 1.33 -1.39
N LYS A 33 17.39 1.19 -0.91
CA LYS A 33 17.69 0.94 0.51
C LYS A 33 18.28 2.19 1.14
N ALA A 34 17.84 2.52 2.34
CA ALA A 34 18.52 3.49 3.20
C ALA A 34 19.83 2.87 3.70
N ALA A 35 20.88 3.69 3.77
CA ALA A 35 22.17 3.27 4.30
C ALA A 35 22.19 3.27 5.83
N THR A 36 21.35 4.09 6.46
CA THR A 36 21.27 4.24 7.93
C THR A 36 19.97 3.66 8.44
N ALA A 37 20.04 2.83 9.48
CA ALA A 37 18.89 2.32 10.20
C ALA A 37 18.36 3.37 11.19
N LEU A 38 17.06 3.34 11.49
CA LEU A 38 16.44 4.16 12.55
C LEU A 38 16.45 3.35 13.85
N VAL A 39 17.16 3.82 14.86
CA VAL A 39 17.41 3.13 16.13
C VAL A 39 17.01 4.05 17.28
N LEU A 40 16.03 3.61 18.08
CA LEU A 40 15.61 4.33 19.27
C LEU A 40 16.76 4.43 20.26
N GLY A 41 17.05 5.66 20.72
CA GLY A 41 18.13 5.94 21.67
C GLY A 41 19.46 6.32 21.01
N GLU A 42 19.59 6.21 19.69
CA GLU A 42 20.78 6.66 18.96
C GLU A 42 20.49 7.84 18.03
N ASN A 43 19.74 7.63 16.95
CA ASN A 43 19.52 8.66 15.91
C ASN A 43 18.08 9.21 15.87
N ILE A 44 17.14 8.58 16.58
CA ILE A 44 15.77 9.05 16.70
C ILE A 44 15.69 10.08 17.84
N LEU A 45 15.24 11.30 17.53
CA LEU A 45 15.00 12.36 18.51
C LEU A 45 13.60 12.26 19.12
N SER A 46 12.60 12.06 18.26
CA SER A 46 11.21 11.89 18.66
C SER A 46 10.52 10.92 17.74
N CYS A 47 9.47 10.29 18.26
CA CYS A 47 8.58 9.41 17.53
C CYS A 47 7.14 9.87 17.77
N ASP A 48 6.37 9.97 16.69
CA ASP A 48 4.94 10.20 16.72
C ASP A 48 4.22 9.05 16.01
N THR A 49 3.23 8.48 16.68
CA THR A 49 2.42 7.38 16.13
C THR A 49 0.99 7.48 16.60
N GLU A 50 0.03 7.44 15.67
CA GLU A 50 -1.40 7.50 16.00
C GLU A 50 -1.98 6.10 16.32
N ARG A 51 -1.41 5.04 15.73
CA ARG A 51 -1.90 3.63 15.77
C ARG A 51 -3.43 3.51 15.75
N SER A 52 -4.07 4.23 14.83
CA SER A 52 -5.52 4.37 14.79
C SER A 52 -6.21 3.19 14.10
N VAL A 53 -7.05 2.45 14.81
CA VAL A 53 -7.90 1.38 14.22
C VAL A 53 -9.23 1.92 13.67
N ARG A 54 -9.39 3.25 13.56
CA ARG A 54 -10.63 3.89 13.11
C ARG A 54 -11.08 3.36 11.75
N GLU A 55 -10.12 3.20 10.84
CA GLU A 55 -10.30 2.74 9.47
C GLU A 55 -10.17 1.23 9.28
N ARG A 56 -10.00 0.45 10.37
CA ARG A 56 -10.01 -1.02 10.33
C ARG A 56 -11.41 -1.57 10.61
N PHE A 57 -11.76 -2.61 9.87
CA PHE A 57 -13.09 -3.21 9.83
C PHE A 57 -12.98 -4.72 10.03
N SER A 58 -14.00 -5.36 10.60
CA SER A 58 -13.98 -6.80 10.85
C SER A 58 -14.13 -7.62 9.56
N SER A 59 -14.88 -7.09 8.60
CA SER A 59 -15.12 -7.74 7.31
C SER A 59 -15.17 -6.71 6.18
N TYR A 60 -14.53 -7.07 5.07
CA TYR A 60 -14.46 -6.30 3.84
C TYR A 60 -15.25 -7.03 2.77
N LEU A 61 -16.42 -6.51 2.41
CA LEU A 61 -17.28 -7.05 1.36
C LEU A 61 -17.07 -6.24 0.07
N VAL A 62 -16.61 -6.87 -0.99
CA VAL A 62 -16.55 -6.25 -2.32
C VAL A 62 -17.69 -6.78 -3.18
N THR A 63 -18.48 -5.86 -3.73
CA THR A 63 -19.54 -6.15 -4.69
C THR A 63 -19.12 -5.66 -6.07
N GLY A 64 -19.46 -6.40 -7.12
CA GLY A 64 -19.12 -6.02 -8.48
C GLY A 64 -20.16 -6.48 -9.49
N GLN A 65 -20.11 -5.87 -10.66
CA GLN A 65 -21.00 -6.21 -11.78
C GLN A 65 -20.16 -6.67 -12.98
N ARG A 66 -20.71 -7.57 -13.78
CA ARG A 66 -20.14 -7.94 -15.09
C ARG A 66 -21.17 -7.67 -16.19
N PRO A 67 -20.74 -7.26 -17.40
CA PRO A 67 -21.64 -7.22 -18.54
C PRO A 67 -22.17 -8.64 -18.80
N GLY A 68 -23.48 -8.76 -19.06
CA GLY A 68 -24.12 -10.01 -19.44
C GLY A 68 -23.62 -10.51 -20.79
N THR A 69 -23.73 -11.81 -21.01
CA THR A 69 -23.38 -12.48 -22.28
C THR A 69 -24.58 -13.28 -22.77
N ASP A 70 -24.57 -13.69 -24.04
CA ASP A 70 -25.64 -14.49 -24.67
C ASP A 70 -25.90 -15.87 -24.01
N ASP A 71 -25.10 -16.25 -23.02
CA ASP A 71 -25.30 -17.46 -22.21
C ASP A 71 -25.65 -17.14 -20.74
N ASP A 72 -25.64 -15.87 -20.34
CA ASP A 72 -25.58 -15.42 -18.93
C ASP A 72 -26.25 -14.05 -18.74
N PHE A 73 -27.57 -14.05 -18.55
CA PHE A 73 -28.42 -12.84 -18.58
C PHE A 73 -29.20 -12.55 -17.28
N GLY A 74 -29.12 -13.42 -16.27
CA GLY A 74 -29.93 -13.28 -15.06
C GLY A 74 -29.41 -12.20 -14.12
N GLU A 75 -30.31 -11.45 -13.47
CA GLU A 75 -30.00 -10.50 -12.39
C GLU A 75 -29.19 -11.20 -11.26
N ALA A 76 -29.50 -12.46 -10.99
CA ALA A 76 -28.81 -13.32 -10.04
C ALA A 76 -27.36 -13.70 -10.44
N THR A 77 -26.98 -13.55 -11.70
CA THR A 77 -25.62 -13.87 -12.23
C THR A 77 -24.79 -12.61 -12.51
N ILE A 78 -25.46 -11.47 -12.69
CA ILE A 78 -24.85 -10.17 -13.01
C ILE A 78 -24.58 -9.35 -11.74
N ALA A 79 -25.46 -9.42 -10.73
CA ALA A 79 -25.35 -8.66 -9.48
C ALA A 79 -24.84 -9.46 -8.27
N ALA A 80 -24.55 -10.76 -8.44
CA ALA A 80 -24.17 -11.65 -7.34
C ALA A 80 -22.67 -11.83 -7.13
N ILE A 81 -21.80 -11.12 -7.87
CA ILE A 81 -20.37 -11.18 -7.59
C ILE A 81 -20.10 -10.43 -6.29
N ARG A 82 -20.03 -11.20 -5.20
CA ARG A 82 -19.72 -10.74 -3.86
C ARG A 82 -18.62 -11.61 -3.29
N GLN A 83 -17.62 -10.98 -2.71
CA GLN A 83 -16.56 -11.65 -1.96
C GLN A 83 -16.35 -10.92 -0.65
N SER A 84 -16.02 -11.67 0.41
CA SER A 84 -15.70 -11.11 1.70
C SER A 84 -14.36 -11.61 2.20
N THR A 85 -13.65 -10.76 2.95
CA THR A 85 -12.43 -11.14 3.68
C THR A 85 -12.51 -10.55 5.07
N GLY A 86 -12.18 -11.35 6.09
CA GLY A 86 -12.15 -10.91 7.48
C GLY A 86 -10.77 -10.39 7.89
N ASP A 87 -10.76 -9.45 8.82
CA ASP A 87 -9.54 -9.02 9.51
C ASP A 87 -9.55 -9.54 10.95
N ALA A 88 -8.65 -10.47 11.25
CA ALA A 88 -8.56 -11.10 12.58
C ALA A 88 -8.17 -10.12 13.70
N GLY A 89 -7.59 -8.96 13.36
CA GLY A 89 -7.22 -7.95 14.35
C GLY A 89 -8.40 -7.12 14.88
N VAL A 90 -9.59 -7.21 14.28
CA VAL A 90 -10.77 -6.44 14.69
C VAL A 90 -11.84 -7.39 15.24
N THR A 91 -11.86 -7.55 16.57
CA THR A 91 -12.82 -8.45 17.27
C THR A 91 -14.25 -7.92 17.27
N ARG A 92 -14.43 -6.59 17.21
CA ARG A 92 -15.75 -5.96 17.15
C ARG A 92 -16.33 -6.04 15.75
N TYR A 93 -17.56 -6.54 15.62
CA TYR A 93 -18.26 -6.58 14.33
C TYR A 93 -18.45 -5.17 13.73
N ARG A 94 -17.78 -4.92 12.60
CA ARG A 94 -17.79 -3.69 11.82
C ARG A 94 -17.64 -4.04 10.33
N PRO A 95 -18.72 -4.36 9.61
CA PRO A 95 -18.64 -4.65 8.19
C PRO A 95 -18.42 -3.38 7.37
N HIS A 96 -17.60 -3.48 6.34
CA HIS A 96 -17.39 -2.43 5.33
C HIS A 96 -17.65 -2.99 3.94
N THR A 97 -18.46 -2.29 3.15
CA THR A 97 -18.84 -2.71 1.79
C THR A 97 -18.26 -1.74 0.77
N ILE A 98 -17.60 -2.28 -0.25
CA ILE A 98 -16.96 -1.54 -1.33
C ILE A 98 -17.56 -2.02 -2.65
N GLN A 99 -17.97 -1.08 -3.50
CA GLN A 99 -18.44 -1.39 -4.84
C GLN A 99 -17.29 -1.24 -5.84
N GLN A 100 -16.94 -2.33 -6.51
CA GLN A 100 -15.94 -2.35 -7.56
C GLN A 100 -16.51 -1.79 -8.87
N SER A 101 -15.78 -0.86 -9.48
CA SER A 101 -16.10 -0.34 -10.81
C SER A 101 -15.46 -1.19 -11.91
N GLY A 102 -16.12 -1.27 -13.07
CA GLY A 102 -15.66 -2.05 -14.23
C GLY A 102 -16.11 -3.51 -14.20
N THR A 103 -15.51 -4.33 -15.06
CA THR A 103 -15.87 -5.76 -15.18
C THR A 103 -15.32 -6.54 -14.00
N ALA A 104 -16.17 -6.85 -13.03
CA ALA A 104 -15.80 -7.64 -11.87
C ALA A 104 -15.83 -9.14 -12.17
N THR A 105 -14.91 -9.87 -11.55
CA THR A 105 -14.87 -11.32 -11.47
C THR A 105 -14.75 -11.72 -10.00
N THR A 106 -15.14 -12.93 -9.63
CA THR A 106 -14.97 -13.44 -8.26
C THR A 106 -13.52 -13.28 -7.78
N ASP A 107 -12.53 -13.59 -8.62
CA ASP A 107 -11.11 -13.47 -8.27
C ASP A 107 -10.66 -12.01 -8.09
N SER A 108 -11.16 -11.09 -8.93
CA SER A 108 -10.83 -9.67 -8.77
C SER A 108 -11.44 -9.09 -7.51
N CYS A 109 -12.68 -9.46 -7.17
CA CYS A 109 -13.33 -9.02 -5.94
C CYS A 109 -12.60 -9.57 -4.71
N LYS A 110 -12.19 -10.85 -4.72
CA LYS A 110 -11.40 -11.44 -3.64
C LYS A 110 -10.05 -10.74 -3.47
N SER A 111 -9.32 -10.53 -4.57
CA SER A 111 -8.03 -9.83 -4.53
C SER A 111 -8.17 -8.40 -3.99
N ARG A 112 -9.29 -7.74 -4.31
CA ARG A 112 -9.61 -6.41 -3.79
C ARG A 112 -9.93 -6.41 -2.29
N CYS A 113 -10.72 -7.37 -1.82
CA CYS A 113 -10.99 -7.55 -0.38
C CYS A 113 -9.69 -7.75 0.42
N GLU A 114 -8.83 -8.65 -0.04
CA GLU A 114 -7.55 -8.96 0.61
C GLU A 114 -6.62 -7.74 0.61
N PHE A 115 -6.55 -7.03 -0.51
CA PHE A 115 -5.76 -5.80 -0.62
C PHE A 115 -6.23 -4.74 0.36
N GLU A 116 -7.54 -4.47 0.41
CA GLU A 116 -8.10 -3.44 1.30
C GLU A 116 -7.83 -3.76 2.78
N ALA A 117 -7.95 -5.04 3.16
CA ALA A 117 -7.64 -5.51 4.51
C ALA A 117 -6.16 -5.30 4.84
N ARG A 118 -5.24 -5.71 3.95
CA ARG A 118 -3.79 -5.55 4.15
C ARG A 118 -3.38 -4.09 4.18
N GLN A 119 -3.87 -3.28 3.24
CA GLN A 119 -3.52 -1.86 3.15
C GLN A 119 -3.94 -1.11 4.41
N ARG A 120 -5.17 -1.33 4.90
CA ARG A 120 -5.65 -0.68 6.12
C ARG A 120 -4.93 -1.18 7.37
N ALA A 121 -4.62 -2.47 7.45
CA ALA A 121 -3.78 -3.00 8.53
C ALA A 121 -2.37 -2.37 8.50
N ALA A 122 -1.77 -2.25 7.34
CA ALA A 122 -0.44 -1.65 7.18
C ALA A 122 -0.45 -0.15 7.51
N LYS A 123 -1.49 0.61 7.13
CA LYS A 123 -1.65 2.02 7.51
C LYS A 123 -1.69 2.24 9.03
N THR A 124 -2.17 1.27 9.81
CA THR A 124 -2.16 1.40 11.28
C THR A 124 -0.78 1.28 11.92
N LEU A 125 0.22 0.83 11.16
CA LEU A 125 1.62 0.75 11.58
C LEU A 125 2.45 1.92 11.06
N GLU A 126 1.83 2.92 10.41
CA GLU A 126 2.54 4.14 10.04
C GLU A 126 3.04 4.87 11.29
N THR A 127 4.30 5.28 11.22
CA THR A 127 5.00 5.94 12.31
C THR A 127 5.85 7.06 11.74
N THR A 128 5.87 8.21 12.41
CA THR A 128 6.67 9.36 12.02
C THR A 128 7.84 9.49 12.98
N TYR A 129 9.06 9.42 12.46
CA TYR A 129 10.29 9.58 13.21
C TYR A 129 10.94 10.92 12.89
N THR A 130 11.37 11.63 13.91
CA THR A 130 12.19 12.84 13.75
C THR A 130 13.64 12.50 14.03
N VAL A 131 14.52 12.82 13.08
CA VAL A 131 15.97 12.62 13.18
C VAL A 131 16.73 13.94 13.08
N GLN A 132 17.92 13.98 13.67
CA GLN A 132 18.81 15.13 13.57
C GLN A 132 19.51 15.14 12.20
N GLY A 133 19.46 16.27 11.51
CA GLY A 133 20.12 16.49 10.23
C GLY A 133 19.39 15.89 9.03
N TRP A 134 19.71 16.40 7.85
CA TRP A 134 19.07 15.98 6.58
C TRP A 134 19.73 14.78 5.92
N ARG A 135 20.93 14.42 6.37
CA ARG A 135 21.77 13.40 5.75
C ARG A 135 21.82 12.14 6.60
N GLN A 136 21.88 11.01 5.92
CA GLN A 136 22.20 9.70 6.46
C GLN A 136 23.69 9.63 6.85
N GLY A 137 24.10 8.57 7.55
CA GLY A 137 25.47 8.36 7.99
C GLY A 137 26.50 8.25 6.85
N ASN A 138 26.07 7.93 5.63
CA ASN A 138 26.90 7.92 4.42
C ASN A 138 27.02 9.31 3.75
N GLY A 139 26.32 10.32 4.27
CA GLY A 139 26.27 11.67 3.72
C GLY A 139 25.20 11.91 2.64
N GLU A 140 24.44 10.89 2.23
CA GLU A 140 23.32 11.06 1.30
C GLU A 140 22.08 11.62 2.01
N LEU A 141 21.18 12.28 1.27
CA LEU A 141 19.92 12.77 1.84
C LEU A 141 18.95 11.61 2.11
N TRP A 142 18.09 11.76 3.11
CA TRP A 142 16.93 10.88 3.32
C TRP A 142 15.96 10.99 2.14
N LYS A 143 15.62 9.92 1.44
CA LYS A 143 14.70 10.02 0.28
C LYS A 143 13.43 9.20 0.50
N PRO A 144 12.28 9.64 -0.06
CA PRO A 144 11.11 8.78 -0.12
C PRO A 144 11.40 7.53 -0.96
N ASN A 145 10.57 6.51 -0.79
CA ASN A 145 10.68 5.21 -1.45
C ASN A 145 11.97 4.41 -1.13
N GLN A 146 12.63 4.73 -0.02
CA GLN A 146 13.73 3.93 0.54
C GLN A 146 13.19 2.93 1.57
N ALA A 147 13.70 1.71 1.54
CA ALA A 147 13.52 0.70 2.58
C ALA A 147 14.53 0.96 3.71
N VAL A 148 14.04 1.16 4.91
CA VAL A 148 14.82 1.47 6.12
C VAL A 148 14.53 0.43 7.19
N VAL A 149 15.59 0.01 7.89
CA VAL A 149 15.46 -0.88 9.04
C VAL A 149 15.15 -0.02 10.26
N VAL A 150 14.10 -0.38 11.00
CA VAL A 150 13.68 0.32 12.21
C VAL A 150 13.78 -0.60 13.41
N TYR A 151 14.51 -0.13 14.42
CA TYR A 151 14.58 -0.73 15.74
C TYR A 151 14.01 0.24 16.76
N ASP A 152 12.80 -0.06 17.21
CA ASP A 152 12.06 0.70 18.20
C ASP A 152 11.23 -0.26 19.08
N PRO A 153 11.84 -0.75 20.18
CA PRO A 153 11.17 -1.65 21.11
C PRO A 153 9.93 -1.04 21.78
N LEU A 154 9.84 0.30 21.89
CA LEU A 154 8.68 0.95 22.50
C LEU A 154 7.45 0.85 21.60
N ASN A 155 7.63 0.95 20.29
CA ASN A 155 6.56 0.78 19.31
C ASN A 155 6.39 -0.67 18.83
N GLY A 156 7.28 -1.57 19.23
CA GLY A 156 7.24 -2.99 18.88
C GLY A 156 7.86 -3.31 17.53
N PHE A 157 8.69 -2.42 16.99
CA PHE A 157 9.51 -2.68 15.80
C PHE A 157 10.84 -3.29 16.23
N ASP A 158 11.07 -4.56 15.92
CA ASP A 158 12.33 -5.26 16.19
C ASP A 158 13.07 -5.55 14.88
N ASN A 159 13.88 -4.58 14.45
CA ASN A 159 14.66 -4.65 13.21
C ASN A 159 13.81 -4.91 11.96
N GLU A 160 12.60 -4.34 11.94
CA GLU A 160 11.67 -4.52 10.83
C GLU A 160 12.03 -3.59 9.67
N THR A 161 11.84 -4.06 8.44
CA THR A 161 12.09 -3.26 7.24
C THR A 161 10.81 -2.53 6.84
N LEU A 162 10.82 -1.20 6.97
CA LEU A 162 9.73 -0.32 6.60
C LEU A 162 10.12 0.52 5.38
N VAL A 163 9.13 1.07 4.69
CA VAL A 163 9.31 1.96 3.54
C VAL A 163 9.08 3.39 3.99
N ILE A 164 9.99 4.29 3.61
CA ILE A 164 9.85 5.73 3.79
C ILE A 164 8.81 6.24 2.78
N ALA A 165 7.68 6.71 3.29
CA ALA A 165 6.59 7.27 2.51
C ALA A 165 6.79 8.74 2.21
N GLU A 166 7.25 9.49 3.22
CA GLU A 166 7.41 10.93 3.16
C GLU A 166 8.63 11.35 3.97
N VAL A 167 9.33 12.36 3.45
CA VAL A 167 10.47 12.99 4.11
C VAL A 167 10.24 14.49 4.08
N THR A 168 10.15 15.10 5.25
CA THR A 168 10.03 16.55 5.40
C THR A 168 11.31 17.07 6.02
N TYR A 169 12.01 17.93 5.28
CA TYR A 169 13.19 18.63 5.79
C TYR A 169 12.79 19.96 6.38
N SER A 170 13.20 20.21 7.61
CA SER A 170 13.02 21.49 8.29
C SER A 170 14.36 22.04 8.77
N GLN A 171 14.48 23.37 8.77
CA GLN A 171 15.60 24.08 9.35
C GLN A 171 15.07 25.24 10.18
N ASP A 172 15.47 25.28 11.44
CA ASP A 172 15.15 26.33 12.38
C ASP A 172 16.42 26.85 13.07
N ASN A 173 16.27 27.72 14.07
CA ASN A 173 17.39 28.24 14.83
C ASN A 173 18.10 27.16 15.68
N ASN A 174 17.45 26.02 15.95
CA ASN A 174 18.01 24.90 16.69
C ASN A 174 18.74 23.90 15.80
N GLY A 175 18.61 24.02 14.47
CA GLY A 175 19.42 23.29 13.51
C GLY A 175 18.62 22.74 12.34
N THR A 176 19.03 21.58 11.86
CA THR A 176 18.38 20.87 10.75
C THR A 176 17.72 19.62 11.28
N LEU A 177 16.45 19.43 10.97
CA LEU A 177 15.65 18.27 11.37
C LEU A 177 15.06 17.60 10.13
N THR A 178 14.77 16.32 10.26
CA THR A 178 14.06 15.57 9.23
C THR A 178 13.00 14.71 9.86
N GLU A 179 11.77 14.90 9.40
CA GLU A 179 10.64 14.06 9.75
C GLU A 179 10.47 13.02 8.66
N ILE A 180 10.44 11.75 9.07
CA ILE A 180 10.41 10.60 8.18
C ILE A 180 9.18 9.79 8.53
N ARG A 181 8.18 9.77 7.64
CA ARG A 181 7.03 8.86 7.80
C ARG A 181 7.38 7.51 7.21
N VAL A 182 7.36 6.48 8.05
CA VAL A 182 7.63 5.10 7.66
C VAL A 182 6.39 4.23 7.85
N GLY A 183 6.27 3.20 7.03
CA GLY A 183 5.23 2.20 7.17
C GLY A 183 5.55 0.92 6.39
N PRO A 184 4.80 -0.17 6.61
CA PRO A 184 5.00 -1.40 5.85
C PRO A 184 4.78 -1.15 4.35
N ALA A 185 5.53 -1.85 3.49
CA ALA A 185 5.42 -1.70 2.03
C ALA A 185 3.97 -1.90 1.52
N ASP A 186 3.22 -2.79 2.17
CA ASP A 186 1.82 -3.09 1.85
C ASP A 186 0.87 -1.90 2.01
N ALA A 187 1.22 -0.89 2.83
CA ALA A 187 0.42 0.35 2.96
C ALA A 187 0.42 1.17 1.66
N TYR A 188 1.51 1.10 0.91
CA TYR A 188 1.79 1.95 -0.25
C TYR A 188 1.64 1.23 -1.59
N LEU A 189 1.33 -0.07 -1.59
CA LEU A 189 1.02 -0.78 -2.82
C LEU A 189 -0.26 -0.21 -3.44
N PRO A 190 -0.30 0.00 -4.76
CA PRO A 190 -1.53 0.37 -5.44
C PRO A 190 -2.47 -0.83 -5.55
N GLU A 191 -3.77 -0.54 -5.71
CA GLU A 191 -4.82 -1.54 -5.81
C GLU A 191 -4.54 -2.56 -6.92
N PRO A 192 -4.53 -3.88 -6.63
CA PRO A 192 -4.27 -4.89 -7.63
C PRO A 192 -5.46 -4.96 -8.61
N PHE A 193 -5.24 -4.50 -9.83
CA PHE A 193 -6.11 -4.84 -10.95
C PHE A 193 -5.60 -6.13 -11.58
N ARG A 194 -6.30 -7.27 -11.40
CA ARG A 194 -6.01 -8.48 -12.17
C ARG A 194 -6.73 -8.42 -13.52
N PRO A 195 -6.05 -8.27 -14.66
CA PRO A 195 -6.66 -8.48 -15.96
C PRO A 195 -7.02 -9.97 -16.13
N LYS A 196 -8.10 -10.21 -16.88
CA LYS A 196 -8.63 -11.56 -17.18
C LYS A 196 -7.50 -12.48 -17.65
N ALA A 197 -7.40 -13.67 -17.06
CA ALA A 197 -6.49 -14.71 -17.51
C ALA A 197 -6.68 -14.95 -19.02
N LYS A 198 -5.59 -14.92 -19.79
CA LYS A 198 -5.63 -15.30 -21.21
C LYS A 198 -6.18 -16.72 -21.29
N LYS A 199 -7.31 -16.88 -21.98
CA LYS A 199 -7.92 -18.18 -22.29
C LYS A 199 -6.82 -19.02 -22.95
N LYS A 200 -6.41 -20.13 -22.33
CA LYS A 200 -5.61 -21.15 -23.03
C LYS A 200 -6.46 -21.60 -24.21
N VAL A 201 -5.99 -21.34 -25.43
CA VAL A 201 -6.53 -21.99 -26.62
C VAL A 201 -6.18 -23.46 -26.45
N SER A 202 -7.18 -24.29 -26.18
CA SER A 202 -7.04 -25.74 -26.32
C SER A 202 -6.88 -26.02 -27.80
N GLU A 203 -5.70 -26.50 -28.21
CA GLU A 203 -5.54 -27.17 -29.50
C GLU A 203 -6.51 -28.35 -29.51
N GLU A 204 -7.52 -28.28 -30.39
CA GLU A 204 -8.29 -29.44 -30.81
C GLU A 204 -7.31 -30.42 -31.44
N ALA A 205 -7.15 -31.59 -30.82
CA ALA A 205 -6.55 -32.74 -31.46
C ALA A 205 -7.64 -33.41 -32.30
N ASP A 206 -7.52 -33.25 -33.62
CA ASP A 206 -8.23 -34.06 -34.61
C ASP A 206 -7.97 -35.55 -34.35
N PHE A 207 -9.05 -36.33 -34.22
CA PHE A 207 -9.08 -37.79 -34.42
C PHE A 207 -10.42 -38.20 -35.03
#